data_AF-A0A8S3ZLK5-F1
#
_entry.id   AF-A0A8S3ZLK5-F1
#
_cell.length_a   1.000
_cell.length_b   1.000
_cell.length_c   1.000
_cell.angle_alpha   90.00
_cell.angle_beta   90.00
_cell.angle_gamma   90.00
#
_symmetry.space_group_name_H-M   'P 1'
#
loop_
_entity.id
_entity.type
_entity.pdbx_description
1 polymer ?
#
loop_
_entity_poly.entity_id
_entity_poly.type
_entity_poly.pdbx_seq_one_letter_code
_entity_poly.pdbx_strand_id
1 'polypeptide(L)'
;MSANVLPYPTNYNRNSPLFSSISCPICQEVVADSRSFKSHMSIFHGQAMPYPCTLCGKGYASESGLSLHKQVHEGKSYVCPVCDSRFTQNSTMKRHMRTLHKTTECFTCKGIFKLGTEYEQHVLHCTS
;
A
#
# COMPACT_ATOMS: atom_id res chain seq x y z
N MET A 1 -15.17 38.08 -13.59
CA MET A 1 -14.39 36.87 -13.90
C MET A 1 -15.02 35.74 -13.11
N SER A 2 -16.05 35.12 -13.68
CA SER A 2 -16.87 34.13 -12.97
C SER A 2 -16.47 32.75 -13.47
N ALA A 3 -15.90 31.93 -12.59
CA ALA A 3 -15.57 30.54 -12.88
C ALA A 3 -16.86 29.74 -13.05
N ASN A 4 -17.09 29.24 -14.27
CA ASN A 4 -18.19 28.35 -14.59
C ASN A 4 -17.87 26.96 -14.03
N VAL A 5 -18.42 26.64 -12.87
CA VAL A 5 -18.48 25.27 -12.36
C VAL A 5 -19.65 24.59 -13.05
N LEU A 6 -19.36 23.83 -14.11
CA LEU A 6 -20.37 23.02 -14.79
C LEU A 6 -20.89 21.91 -13.83
N PRO A 7 -22.21 21.69 -13.75
CA PRO A 7 -22.79 20.68 -12.88
C PRO A 7 -22.49 19.27 -13.40
N TYR A 8 -22.04 18.40 -12.49
CA TYR A 8 -21.84 16.97 -12.75
C TYR A 8 -23.19 16.31 -13.09
N PRO A 9 -23.31 15.55 -14.20
CA PRO A 9 -24.55 14.85 -14.49
C PRO A 9 -24.71 13.64 -13.55
N THR A 10 -25.67 13.73 -12.63
CA THR A 10 -26.13 12.61 -11.79
C THR A 10 -27.25 11.86 -12.50
N ASN A 11 -26.91 10.95 -13.41
CA ASN A 11 -27.88 9.95 -13.87
C ASN A 11 -27.27 8.56 -13.72
N TYR A 12 -27.64 7.88 -12.63
CA TYR A 12 -27.34 6.46 -12.46
C TYR A 12 -28.62 5.70 -12.09
N ASN A 13 -29.05 4.88 -13.06
CA ASN A 13 -30.13 3.92 -12.95
C ASN A 13 -29.75 2.83 -11.91
N ARG A 14 -30.67 2.52 -10.99
CA ARG A 14 -30.41 1.77 -9.73
C ARG A 14 -30.37 0.25 -9.85
N ASN A 15 -30.38 -0.34 -11.06
CA ASN A 15 -30.49 -1.80 -11.22
C ASN A 15 -29.47 -2.40 -12.19
N SER A 16 -28.17 -2.40 -11.88
CA SER A 16 -27.17 -3.21 -12.60
C SER A 16 -25.92 -3.52 -11.76
N PRO A 17 -25.46 -4.79 -11.67
CA PRO A 17 -24.33 -5.22 -10.84
C PRO A 17 -22.96 -4.96 -11.51
N LEU A 18 -22.77 -3.79 -12.12
CA LEU A 18 -21.58 -3.48 -12.90
C LEU A 18 -20.56 -2.72 -12.05
N PHE A 19 -19.35 -3.29 -11.98
CA PHE A 19 -18.13 -2.67 -11.49
C PHE A 19 -18.10 -1.17 -11.78
N SER A 20 -17.90 -0.34 -10.76
CA SER A 20 -17.86 1.12 -10.90
C SER A 20 -16.54 1.58 -11.52
N SER A 21 -16.32 1.20 -12.79
CA SER A 21 -15.20 1.70 -13.57
C SER A 21 -15.47 3.13 -14.05
N ILE A 22 -14.39 3.91 -14.16
CA ILE A 22 -14.41 5.34 -14.48
C ILE A 22 -13.58 5.53 -15.75
N SER A 23 -14.15 6.16 -16.76
CA SER A 23 -13.42 6.51 -17.98
C SER A 23 -12.70 7.85 -17.80
N CYS A 24 -11.45 7.92 -18.23
CA CYS A 24 -10.66 9.15 -18.29
C CYS A 24 -11.19 10.10 -19.37
N PRO A 25 -11.57 11.34 -19.05
CA PRO A 25 -12.05 12.28 -20.06
C PRO A 25 -10.95 12.79 -21.01
N ILE A 26 -9.67 12.59 -20.68
CA ILE A 26 -8.53 13.10 -21.47
C ILE A 26 -7.97 12.01 -22.41
N CYS A 27 -7.72 10.80 -21.90
CA CYS A 27 -7.14 9.70 -22.66
C CYS A 27 -8.08 8.50 -22.88
N GLN A 28 -9.31 8.56 -22.38
CA GLN A 28 -10.35 7.52 -22.51
C GLN A 28 -10.01 6.16 -21.86
N GLU A 29 -8.88 6.05 -21.16
CA GLU A 29 -8.54 4.87 -20.36
C GLU A 29 -9.60 4.61 -19.28
N VAL A 30 -9.96 3.34 -19.08
CA VAL A 30 -10.95 2.94 -18.08
C VAL A 30 -10.23 2.42 -16.84
N VAL A 31 -10.43 3.10 -15.71
CA VAL A 31 -9.86 2.73 -14.41
C VAL A 31 -10.93 2.12 -13.51
N ALA A 32 -10.52 1.23 -12.61
CA ALA A 32 -11.46 0.40 -11.84
C ALA A 32 -12.23 1.14 -10.73
N ASP A 33 -11.68 2.24 -10.19
CA ASP A 33 -12.25 2.94 -9.04
C ASP A 33 -11.81 4.43 -8.94
N SER A 34 -12.48 5.19 -8.08
CA SER A 34 -12.25 6.63 -7.88
C SER A 34 -10.86 7.00 -7.33
N ARG A 35 -10.26 6.15 -6.48
CA ARG A 35 -8.92 6.42 -5.92
C ARG A 35 -7.86 6.23 -7.00
N SER A 36 -8.01 5.17 -7.79
CA SER A 36 -7.18 4.89 -8.95
C SER A 36 -7.32 5.99 -10.00
N PHE A 37 -8.54 6.49 -10.24
CA PHE A 37 -8.79 7.64 -11.12
C PHE A 37 -8.06 8.92 -10.67
N LYS A 38 -8.13 9.29 -9.38
CA LYS A 38 -7.41 10.45 -8.85
C LYS A 38 -5.90 10.34 -9.04
N SER A 39 -5.34 9.16 -8.79
CA SER A 39 -3.91 8.89 -9.03
C SER A 39 -3.56 9.00 -10.51
N HIS A 40 -4.39 8.41 -11.38
CA HIS A 40 -4.22 8.47 -12.83
C HIS A 40 -4.23 9.93 -13.34
N MET A 41 -5.21 10.73 -12.92
CA MET A 41 -5.26 12.16 -13.23
C MET A 41 -4.01 12.91 -12.77
N SER A 42 -3.49 12.60 -11.59
CA SER A 42 -2.30 13.27 -11.06
C SER A 42 -1.02 12.90 -11.81
N ILE A 43 -0.82 11.61 -12.09
CA ILE A 43 0.41 11.09 -12.69
C ILE A 43 0.49 11.42 -14.18
N PHE A 44 -0.62 11.24 -14.91
CA PHE A 44 -0.63 11.33 -16.38
C PHE A 44 -1.10 12.69 -16.90
N HIS A 45 -1.84 13.46 -16.09
CA HIS A 45 -2.39 14.75 -16.51
C HIS A 45 -2.01 15.91 -15.58
N GLY A 46 -1.13 15.67 -14.61
CA GLY A 46 -0.61 16.72 -13.72
C GLY A 46 -1.66 17.31 -12.78
N GLN A 47 -2.81 16.64 -12.58
CA GLN A 47 -3.82 17.13 -11.66
C GLN A 47 -3.30 17.08 -10.22
N ALA A 48 -3.50 18.16 -9.46
CA ALA A 48 -3.08 18.21 -8.07
C ALA A 48 -3.83 17.14 -7.25
N MET A 49 -3.08 16.39 -6.44
CA MET A 49 -3.68 15.45 -5.51
C MET A 49 -4.46 16.19 -4.42
N PRO A 50 -5.66 15.70 -4.05
CA PRO A 50 -6.52 16.40 -3.10
C PRO A 50 -5.97 16.45 -1.68
N TYR A 51 -5.05 15.55 -1.31
CA TYR A 51 -4.51 15.46 0.05
C TYR A 51 -2.98 15.66 0.06
N PRO A 52 -2.49 16.90 0.04
CA PRO A 52 -1.07 17.19 0.15
C PRO A 52 -0.57 17.09 1.60
N CYS A 53 0.64 16.57 1.78
CA CYS A 53 1.36 16.63 3.03
C CYS A 53 1.89 18.05 3.26
N THR A 54 1.53 18.67 4.37
CA THR A 54 1.96 20.03 4.70
C THR A 54 3.44 20.12 5.10
N LEU A 55 4.06 18.99 5.47
CA LEU A 55 5.47 18.95 5.88
C LEU A 55 6.45 18.82 4.70
N CYS A 56 6.07 18.06 3.66
CA CYS A 56 6.96 17.78 2.53
C CYS A 56 6.33 18.02 1.14
N GLY A 57 5.09 18.48 1.07
CA GLY A 57 4.37 18.76 -0.18
C GLY A 57 3.88 17.53 -0.94
N LYS A 58 4.19 16.30 -0.49
CA LYS A 58 3.81 15.08 -1.20
C LYS A 58 2.30 14.87 -1.23
N GLY A 59 1.74 14.65 -2.42
CA GLY A 59 0.30 14.48 -2.65
C GLY A 59 -0.21 13.04 -2.58
N TYR A 60 -1.43 12.86 -2.06
CA TYR A 60 -2.11 11.57 -1.93
C TYR A 60 -3.53 11.58 -2.51
N ALA A 61 -3.96 10.46 -3.10
CA ALA A 61 -5.32 10.30 -3.66
C ALA A 61 -6.42 10.13 -2.60
N SER A 62 -6.05 9.78 -1.36
CA SER A 62 -6.97 9.60 -0.24
C SER A 62 -6.40 10.15 1.07
N GLU A 63 -7.30 10.58 1.95
CA GLU A 63 -6.95 11.03 3.30
C GLU A 63 -6.27 9.92 4.12
N SER A 64 -6.73 8.67 3.97
CA SER A 64 -6.10 7.51 4.62
C SER A 64 -4.64 7.32 4.19
N GLY A 65 -4.31 7.59 2.92
CA GLY A 65 -2.95 7.53 2.41
C GLY A 65 -2.07 8.63 3.00
N LEU A 66 -2.60 9.85 3.10
CA LEU A 66 -1.92 10.96 3.76
C LEU A 66 -1.71 10.71 5.26
N SER A 67 -2.73 10.22 5.95
CA SER A 67 -2.68 9.90 7.39
C SER A 67 -1.62 8.84 7.69
N LEU A 68 -1.56 7.78 6.88
CA LEU A 68 -0.50 6.79 6.99
C LEU A 68 0.88 7.38 6.71
N HIS A 69 1.01 8.23 5.69
CA HIS A 69 2.28 8.89 5.38
C HIS A 69 2.78 9.77 6.53
N LYS A 70 1.89 10.49 7.24
CA LYS A 70 2.27 11.31 8.39
C LYS A 70 3.03 10.53 9.47
N GLN A 71 2.75 9.23 9.61
CA GLN A 71 3.47 8.36 10.56
C GLN A 71 4.98 8.28 10.27
N VAL A 72 5.40 8.50 9.01
CA VAL A 72 6.81 8.56 8.62
C VAL A 72 7.50 9.78 9.23
N HIS A 73 6.81 10.92 9.28
CA HIS A 73 7.34 12.14 9.89
C HIS A 73 7.37 12.05 11.42
N GLU A 74 6.35 11.40 11.99
CA GLU A 74 6.27 11.16 13.44
C GLU A 74 7.24 10.07 13.93
N GLY A 75 7.89 9.33 13.02
CA GLY A 75 8.76 8.21 13.37
C GLY A 75 8.03 7.02 14.01
N LYS A 76 6.70 6.98 13.93
CA LYS A 76 5.90 5.89 14.48
C LYS A 76 6.12 4.64 13.64
N SER A 77 6.70 3.61 14.26
CA SER A 77 7.01 2.34 13.62
C SER A 77 6.47 1.16 14.42
N TYR A 78 5.98 0.15 13.71
CA TYR A 78 5.74 -1.18 14.23
C TYR A 78 7.05 -1.96 14.22
N VAL A 79 7.52 -2.39 15.39
CA VAL A 79 8.78 -3.15 15.53
C VAL A 79 8.46 -4.64 15.53
N CYS A 80 9.27 -5.42 14.84
CA CYS A 80 9.18 -6.88 14.91
C CYS A 80 9.60 -7.36 16.32
N PRO A 81 8.85 -8.29 16.96
CA PRO A 81 9.23 -8.81 18.28
C PRO A 81 10.38 -9.83 18.24
N VAL A 82 10.84 -10.25 17.05
CA VAL A 82 11.85 -11.30 16.87
C VAL A 82 13.15 -10.76 16.28
N CYS A 83 13.11 -9.64 15.54
CA CYS A 83 14.28 -8.97 15.00
C CYS A 83 14.10 -7.45 15.03
N ASP A 84 15.15 -6.70 14.70
CA ASP A 84 15.13 -5.23 14.75
C ASP A 84 14.44 -4.55 13.56
N SER A 85 13.74 -5.30 12.72
CA SER A 85 13.02 -4.74 11.57
C SER A 85 11.88 -3.83 12.01
N ARG A 86 11.83 -2.63 11.41
CA ARG A 86 10.82 -1.59 11.68
C ARG A 86 9.93 -1.38 10.45
N PHE A 87 8.63 -1.24 10.68
CA PHE A 87 7.63 -1.09 9.63
C PHE A 87 6.76 0.14 9.87
N THR A 88 6.35 0.82 8.80
CA THR A 88 5.39 1.93 8.90
C THR A 88 3.95 1.46 9.07
N GLN A 89 3.67 0.16 8.86
CA GLN A 89 2.32 -0.41 8.94
C GLN A 89 2.30 -1.75 9.69
N ASN A 90 1.27 -1.95 10.51
CA ASN A 90 1.04 -3.20 11.23
C ASN A 90 0.84 -4.39 10.27
N SER A 91 0.07 -4.19 9.20
CA SER A 91 -0.18 -5.21 8.17
C SER A 91 1.12 -5.71 7.54
N THR A 92 2.06 -4.81 7.25
CA THR A 92 3.37 -5.13 6.70
C THR A 92 4.23 -5.90 7.70
N MET A 93 4.26 -5.48 8.97
CA MET A 93 4.94 -6.22 10.04
C MET A 93 4.34 -7.62 10.23
N LYS A 94 3.01 -7.76 10.26
CA LYS A 94 2.34 -9.07 10.35
C LYS A 94 2.66 -9.96 9.15
N ARG A 95 2.74 -9.40 7.94
CA ARG A 95 3.17 -10.15 6.77
C ARG A 95 4.61 -10.62 6.92
N HIS A 96 5.51 -9.74 7.33
CA HIS A 96 6.91 -10.06 7.67
C HIS A 96 7.00 -11.21 8.68
N MET A 97 6.23 -11.17 9.76
CA MET A 97 6.16 -12.25 10.74
C MET A 97 5.75 -13.59 10.11
N ARG A 98 4.74 -13.59 9.25
CA ARG A 98 4.25 -14.82 8.60
C ARG A 98 5.24 -15.40 7.59
N THR A 99 6.02 -14.55 6.90
CA THR A 99 6.88 -14.98 5.80
C THR A 99 8.31 -15.25 6.23
N LEU A 100 8.86 -14.42 7.11
CA LEU A 100 10.27 -14.48 7.53
C LEU A 100 10.46 -15.10 8.90
N HIS A 101 9.48 -14.98 9.80
CA HIS A 101 9.51 -15.61 11.12
C HIS A 101 8.64 -16.85 11.22
N LYS A 102 8.76 -17.73 10.22
CA LYS A 102 8.13 -19.03 10.25
C LYS A 102 9.07 -19.99 10.98
N THR A 103 8.61 -20.50 12.12
CA THR A 103 9.29 -21.58 12.82
C THR A 103 9.47 -22.74 11.86
N THR A 104 10.72 -23.01 11.49
CA THR A 104 11.08 -24.03 10.50
C THR A 104 12.02 -25.01 11.15
N GLU A 105 11.67 -26.29 11.09
CA GLU A 105 12.50 -27.38 11.64
C GLU A 105 13.42 -27.92 10.53
N CYS A 106 14.71 -28.04 10.82
CA CYS A 106 15.64 -28.74 9.94
C CYS A 106 15.34 -30.24 9.97
N PHE A 107 15.14 -30.81 8.78
CA PHE A 107 14.83 -32.22 8.65
C PHE A 107 15.98 -33.13 9.12
N THR A 108 17.24 -32.70 8.91
CA THR A 108 18.45 -33.46 9.20
C THR A 108 18.76 -33.50 10.70
N CYS A 109 18.89 -32.33 11.35
CA CYS A 109 19.34 -32.25 12.74
C CYS A 109 18.23 -31.93 13.75
N LYS A 110 16.98 -31.74 13.31
CA LYS A 110 15.84 -31.32 14.14
C LYS A 110 16.01 -29.95 14.81
N GLY A 111 16.95 -29.12 14.35
CA GLY A 111 17.10 -27.74 14.80
C GLY A 111 15.89 -26.88 14.44
N ILE A 112 15.45 -26.00 15.34
CA ILE A 112 14.31 -25.11 15.14
C ILE A 112 14.80 -23.68 14.88
N PHE A 113 14.41 -23.11 13.76
CA PHE A 113 14.84 -21.78 13.31
C PHE A 113 13.67 -20.80 13.30
N LYS A 114 13.90 -19.60 13.83
CA LYS A 114 12.88 -18.55 13.94
C LYS A 114 12.97 -17.55 12.80
N LEU A 115 14.07 -17.48 12.07
CA LEU A 115 14.21 -16.69 10.85
C LEU A 115 14.45 -17.61 9.65
N GLY A 116 13.84 -17.28 8.51
CA GLY A 116 14.13 -17.93 7.24
C GLY A 116 15.61 -17.85 6.85
N THR A 117 16.27 -16.72 7.12
CA THR A 117 17.70 -16.53 6.87
C THR A 117 18.59 -17.43 7.74
N GLU A 118 18.21 -17.67 9.00
CA GLU A 118 18.93 -18.59 9.88
C GLU A 118 18.81 -20.02 9.38
N TYR A 119 17.60 -20.43 8.95
CA TYR A 119 17.36 -21.73 8.35
C TYR A 119 18.17 -21.92 7.05
N GLU A 120 18.13 -20.93 6.14
CA GLU A 120 18.88 -20.95 4.87
C GLU A 120 20.39 -21.08 5.12
N GLN A 121 20.96 -20.30 6.05
CA GLN A 121 22.37 -20.40 6.41
C GLN A 121 22.73 -21.74 7.08
N HIS A 122 21.81 -22.27 7.90
CA HIS A 122 21.99 -23.54 8.58
C HIS A 122 22.07 -24.71 7.60
N VAL A 123 21.13 -24.81 6.64
CA VAL A 123 21.09 -25.96 5.71
C VAL A 123 22.30 -26.03 4.77
N LEU A 124 23.00 -24.92 4.53
CA LEU A 124 24.25 -24.91 3.76
C LEU A 124 25.39 -25.71 4.44
N HIS A 125 25.38 -25.76 5.77
CA HIS A 125 26.40 -26.43 6.57
C HIS A 125 25.85 -27.67 7.29
N CYS A 126 24.54 -27.89 7.24
CA CYS A 126 23.86 -29.06 7.78
C CYS A 126 23.63 -30.11 6.70
N THR A 127 24.73 -30.58 6.11
CA THR A 127 24.75 -31.75 5.24
C THR A 127 25.17 -32.97 6.05
N SER A 128 24.26 -33.95 6.16
CA SER A 128 24.40 -35.31 6.72
C SER A 128 25.42 -35.55 7.82
#